data_AF-A0A4Q4NFV5-F1
#
_entry.id   AF-A0A4Q4NFV5-F1
#
_cell.length_a   1.000
_cell.length_b   1.000
_cell.length_c   1.000
_cell.angle_alpha   90.00
_cell.angle_beta   90.00
_cell.angle_gamma   90.00
#
_symmetry.space_group_name_H-M   'P 1'
#
loop_
_entity.id
_entity.type
_entity.pdbx_description
1 polymer ?
#
loop_
_entity_poly.entity_id
_entity_poly.type
_entity_poly.pdbx_seq_one_letter_code
_entity_poly.pdbx_strand_id
1 'polypeptide(L)'
;MAFCHSRYILHIYHTNIVKDANILMHYALPTPPRFPYLPERAAIAINCDVVDKHYSESEILHISAVDYLTGEVIIDALVQPVQPMAGWHTNQYWLSKQAKAATTITGRILKGWPEARAEIWRNIGPNTVLVGHNLHHDLTALRMEHWRVVDLAILVSEAVGYSVKRRWSLKALCNQLLNMKVQNNKGGGDSCIENAFAVREVVLWWSRHPTEVLEWATHQQKEWHKGVRQAYNERRTNERRIDERKTNVTNSDVWVWPTGYEGL
;
A
#
# COMPACT_ATOMS: atom_id res chain seq x y z
N MET A 1 -20.59 19.24 -30.64
CA MET A 1 -19.14 19.42 -30.82
C MET A 1 -18.43 18.83 -29.61
N ALA A 2 -17.56 17.83 -29.88
CA ALA A 2 -16.59 17.16 -29.00
C ALA A 2 -16.98 16.84 -27.53
N PHE A 3 -17.60 15.68 -27.32
CA PHE A 3 -17.50 14.94 -26.06
C PHE A 3 -16.10 14.29 -26.00
N CYS A 4 -15.18 14.84 -25.22
CA CYS A 4 -13.93 14.16 -24.88
C CYS A 4 -14.15 13.34 -23.59
N HIS A 5 -14.46 12.05 -23.74
CA HIS A 5 -14.46 11.09 -22.62
C HIS A 5 -13.01 10.75 -22.25
N SER A 6 -12.33 11.60 -21.48
CA SER A 6 -11.03 11.25 -20.89
C SER A 6 -11.25 10.63 -19.50
N ARG A 7 -11.27 9.30 -19.44
CA ARG A 7 -11.30 8.50 -18.20
C ARG A 7 -9.93 8.43 -17.48
N TYR A 8 -8.95 9.25 -17.88
CA TYR A 8 -7.56 9.15 -17.42
C TYR A 8 -7.00 10.48 -16.89
N ILE A 9 -7.87 11.36 -16.40
CA ILE A 9 -7.43 12.49 -15.57
C ILE A 9 -6.99 11.89 -14.24
N LEU A 10 -5.81 12.26 -13.73
CA LEU A 10 -5.42 11.95 -12.35
C LEU A 10 -6.56 12.40 -11.44
N HIS A 11 -7.33 11.43 -10.93
CA HIS A 11 -8.40 11.73 -10.00
C HIS A 11 -7.75 12.18 -8.71
N ILE A 12 -7.93 13.46 -8.37
CA ILE A 12 -7.73 13.91 -7.00
C ILE A 12 -8.85 13.24 -6.21
N TYR A 13 -8.49 12.25 -5.41
CA TYR A 13 -9.46 11.54 -4.60
C TYR A 13 -9.84 12.45 -3.42
N HIS A 14 -11.08 12.93 -3.43
CA HIS A 14 -11.71 13.48 -2.22
C HIS A 14 -12.19 12.30 -1.36
N THR A 15 -11.25 11.56 -0.78
CA THR A 15 -11.60 10.48 0.12
C THR A 15 -11.59 11.01 1.56
N ASN A 16 -12.74 10.94 2.23
CA ASN A 16 -12.74 10.71 3.67
C ASN A 16 -12.20 9.29 3.84
N ILE A 17 -10.87 9.17 3.94
CA ILE A 17 -10.13 7.89 3.96
C ILE A 17 -10.52 6.99 5.14
N VAL A 18 -11.33 7.47 6.08
CA VAL A 18 -11.53 6.82 7.38
C VAL A 18 -12.98 6.36 7.51
N LYS A 19 -13.29 5.13 7.07
CA LYS A 19 -14.59 4.51 7.35
C LYS A 19 -14.59 3.44 8.44
N ASP A 20 -13.45 2.88 8.84
CA ASP A 20 -13.43 1.79 9.82
C ASP A 20 -12.21 1.84 10.75
N ALA A 21 -12.31 2.50 11.92
CA ALA A 21 -11.62 2.16 13.18
C ALA A 21 -11.93 3.18 14.30
N ASN A 22 -12.67 2.73 15.31
CA ASN A 22 -13.41 3.55 16.28
C ASN A 22 -12.63 4.14 17.48
N ILE A 23 -11.30 4.36 17.40
CA ILE A 23 -10.54 4.91 18.55
C ILE A 23 -9.51 5.99 18.15
N LEU A 24 -8.83 5.87 17.01
CA LEU A 24 -7.84 6.86 16.56
C LEU A 24 -8.45 8.14 15.94
N MET A 25 -9.73 8.10 15.56
CA MET A 25 -10.43 9.22 14.90
C MET A 25 -10.38 10.54 15.69
N HIS A 26 -10.21 10.51 17.02
CA HIS A 26 -10.18 11.74 17.83
C HIS A 26 -8.90 12.57 17.71
N TYR A 27 -7.85 12.11 17.00
CA TYR A 27 -6.55 12.80 16.93
C TYR A 27 -6.06 13.16 15.52
N ALA A 28 -6.78 12.75 14.47
CA ALA A 28 -6.44 13.16 13.11
C ALA A 28 -6.79 14.64 12.94
N LEU A 29 -5.83 15.42 12.44
CA LEU A 29 -6.02 16.85 12.23
C LEU A 29 -5.95 17.18 10.74
N PRO A 30 -6.86 18.04 10.23
CA PRO A 30 -6.78 18.50 8.86
C PRO A 30 -5.50 19.29 8.65
N THR A 31 -4.99 19.23 7.42
CA THR A 31 -3.85 20.06 7.00
C THR A 31 -4.17 21.54 7.27
N PRO A 32 -3.35 22.24 8.07
CA PRO A 32 -3.66 23.60 8.48
C PRO A 32 -3.59 24.56 7.28
N PRO A 33 -4.35 25.67 7.30
CA PRO A 33 -4.13 26.76 6.37
C PRO A 33 -2.70 27.28 6.55
N ARG A 34 -2.05 27.58 5.43
CA ARG A 34 -0.63 27.91 5.47
C ARG A 34 -0.39 29.34 5.94
N PHE A 35 0.78 29.57 6.56
CA PHE A 35 1.30 30.91 6.77
C PHE A 35 1.57 31.59 5.41
N PRO A 36 1.09 32.83 5.18
CA PRO A 36 1.10 33.49 3.87
C PRO A 36 2.49 33.82 3.31
N TYR A 37 3.56 33.64 4.11
CA TYR A 37 4.93 34.01 3.76
C TYR A 37 5.79 32.85 3.25
N LEU A 38 5.25 31.64 3.16
CA LEU A 38 5.98 30.47 2.64
C LEU A 38 5.46 30.07 1.25
N PRO A 39 6.33 29.76 0.26
CA PRO A 39 5.94 29.40 -1.11
C PRO A 39 5.35 27.98 -1.19
N GLU A 40 4.06 27.84 -1.56
CA GLU A 40 3.32 26.55 -1.49
C GLU A 40 3.77 25.62 -2.59
N ARG A 41 4.18 24.41 -2.19
CA ARG A 41 4.51 23.37 -3.16
C ARG A 41 3.21 22.89 -3.79
N ALA A 42 3.18 22.84 -5.11
CA ALA A 42 1.99 22.40 -5.85
C ALA A 42 1.69 20.92 -5.58
N ALA A 43 2.73 20.09 -5.50
CA ALA A 43 2.62 18.67 -5.22
C ALA A 43 3.88 18.11 -4.56
N ILE A 44 3.72 17.12 -3.68
CA ILE A 44 4.80 16.41 -3.00
C ILE A 44 4.53 14.91 -3.08
N ALA A 45 5.55 14.12 -3.41
CA ALA A 45 5.50 12.68 -3.21
C ALA A 45 6.03 12.31 -1.82
N ILE A 46 5.26 11.50 -1.09
CA ILE A 46 5.53 11.14 0.31
C ILE A 46 5.52 9.62 0.49
N ASN A 47 6.40 9.14 1.36
CA ASN A 47 6.39 7.78 1.89
C ASN A 47 6.75 7.83 3.38
N CYS A 48 6.12 6.99 4.19
CA CYS A 48 6.51 6.75 5.57
C CYS A 48 6.87 5.28 5.79
N ASP A 49 7.90 5.02 6.59
CA ASP A 49 8.08 3.71 7.20
C ASP A 49 7.24 3.66 8.46
N VAL A 50 6.24 2.77 8.48
CA VAL A 50 5.29 2.65 9.58
C VAL A 50 5.40 1.27 10.21
N VAL A 51 5.26 1.21 11.53
CA VAL A 51 5.10 -0.04 12.28
C VAL A 51 3.73 -0.08 12.93
N ASP A 52 3.00 -1.17 12.69
CA ASP A 52 1.71 -1.42 13.31
C ASP A 52 1.91 -1.97 14.73
N LYS A 53 1.08 -1.50 15.66
CA LYS A 53 0.96 -2.04 17.01
C LYS A 53 -0.34 -2.82 17.18
N HIS A 54 -0.47 -3.48 18.32
CA HIS A 54 -1.73 -4.04 18.78
C HIS A 54 -2.82 -2.95 18.87
N TYR A 55 -4.07 -3.33 18.59
CA TYR A 55 -5.25 -2.46 18.70
C TYR A 55 -5.25 -1.22 17.80
N SER A 56 -4.83 -1.36 16.54
CA SER A 56 -4.93 -0.35 15.47
C SER A 56 -4.07 0.91 15.61
N GLU A 57 -3.19 0.99 16.61
CA GLU A 57 -2.24 2.09 16.73
C GLU A 57 -1.00 1.85 15.84
N SER A 58 -0.58 2.84 15.06
CA SER A 58 0.66 2.75 14.28
C SER A 58 1.65 3.86 14.68
N GLU A 59 2.93 3.59 14.55
CA GLU A 59 4.00 4.58 14.75
C GLU A 59 4.82 4.74 13.48
N ILE A 60 5.19 5.97 13.20
CA ILE A 60 6.13 6.30 12.13
C ILE A 60 7.58 6.14 12.62
N LEU A 61 8.42 5.57 11.77
CA LEU A 61 9.85 5.35 12.01
C LEU A 61 10.74 6.19 11.09
N HIS A 62 10.24 6.57 9.91
CA HIS A 62 10.95 7.36 8.92
C HIS A 62 9.91 8.08 8.06
N ILE A 63 10.11 9.37 7.79
CA ILE A 63 9.35 10.13 6.79
C ILE A 63 10.29 10.61 5.68
N SER A 64 9.86 10.44 4.43
CA SER A 64 10.52 11.02 3.27
C SER A 64 9.49 11.73 2.39
N ALA A 65 9.84 12.94 1.96
CA ALA A 65 9.02 13.77 1.10
C ALA A 65 9.90 14.44 0.03
N VAL A 66 9.47 14.35 -1.22
CA VAL A 66 10.17 14.94 -2.37
C VAL A 66 9.22 15.86 -3.14
N ASP A 67 9.73 16.98 -3.63
CA ASP A 67 8.96 17.86 -4.50
C ASP A 67 8.61 17.10 -5.77
N TYR A 68 7.31 17.00 -6.05
CA TYR A 68 6.84 16.16 -7.14
C TYR A 68 7.32 16.68 -8.50
N LEU A 69 7.48 18.00 -8.66
CA LEU A 69 7.84 18.60 -9.95
C LEU A 69 9.35 18.68 -10.12
N THR A 70 10.07 19.18 -9.12
CA THR A 70 11.53 19.42 -9.22
C THR A 70 12.37 18.21 -8.84
N GLY A 71 11.83 17.27 -8.05
CA GLY A 71 12.59 16.16 -7.47
C GLY A 71 13.47 16.56 -6.29
N GLU A 72 13.35 17.79 -5.79
CA GLU A 72 14.04 18.25 -4.58
C GLU A 72 13.65 17.40 -3.36
N VAL A 73 14.63 16.94 -2.58
CA VAL A 73 14.34 16.27 -1.30
C VAL A 73 13.96 17.31 -0.27
N ILE A 74 12.73 17.24 0.24
CA ILE A 74 12.16 18.20 1.19
C ILE A 74 12.35 17.70 2.62
N ILE A 75 12.01 16.43 2.85
CA ILE A 75 12.14 15.76 4.14
C ILE A 75 12.78 14.41 3.89
N ASP A 76 13.79 14.09 4.69
CA ASP A 76 14.31 12.75 4.85
C ASP A 76 14.80 12.67 6.29
N ALA A 77 13.98 12.08 7.16
CA ALA A 77 14.22 12.12 8.60
C ALA A 77 13.70 10.85 9.29
N LEU A 78 14.51 10.34 10.23
CA LEU A 78 14.06 9.32 11.15
C LEU A 78 13.10 9.90 12.18
N VAL A 79 12.21 9.05 12.69
CA VAL A 79 11.27 9.40 13.73
C VAL A 79 11.42 8.45 14.91
N GLN A 80 11.69 9.01 16.08
CA GLN A 80 11.72 8.28 17.35
C GLN A 80 10.28 8.07 17.83
N PRO A 81 9.76 6.83 17.94
CA PRO A 81 8.38 6.57 18.37
C PRO A 81 8.05 7.16 19.75
N VAL A 82 6.80 7.61 19.95
CA VAL A 82 6.37 8.24 21.21
C VAL A 82 6.21 7.22 22.33
N GLN A 83 5.70 6.03 22.01
CA GLN A 83 5.40 4.99 22.99
C GLN A 83 6.39 3.82 22.90
N PRO A 84 6.81 3.24 24.03
CA PRO A 84 7.56 1.99 24.05
C PRO A 84 6.74 0.87 23.40
N MET A 85 7.34 0.11 22.48
CA MET A 85 6.67 -1.04 21.87
C MET A 85 6.87 -2.29 22.74
N ALA A 86 5.78 -2.91 23.20
CA ALA A 86 5.84 -4.17 23.94
C ALA A 86 6.47 -5.27 23.08
N GLY A 87 7.46 -6.00 23.64
CA GLY A 87 8.24 -7.01 22.90
C GLY A 87 9.50 -6.48 22.22
N TRP A 88 9.77 -5.17 22.26
CA TRP A 88 11.05 -4.61 21.85
C TRP A 88 12.11 -4.82 22.95
N HIS A 89 12.53 -6.06 23.16
CA HIS A 89 13.78 -6.37 23.86
C HIS A 89 14.98 -6.11 22.94
N THR A 90 15.05 -4.99 22.24
CA THR A 90 16.28 -4.66 21.51
C THR A 90 16.27 -3.19 21.22
N ASN A 91 17.09 -2.49 22.00
CA ASN A 91 17.69 -1.26 21.53
C ASN A 91 18.25 -1.40 20.10
N GLN A 92 18.64 -2.63 19.72
CA GLN A 92 19.28 -2.98 18.47
C GLN A 92 18.41 -2.91 17.21
N TYR A 93 17.08 -3.11 17.22
CA TYR A 93 16.29 -3.02 15.97
C TYR A 93 16.13 -1.56 15.53
N TRP A 94 15.79 -0.66 16.46
CA TRP A 94 15.80 0.78 16.18
C TRP A 94 17.21 1.34 15.98
N LEU A 95 18.20 0.89 16.77
CA LEU A 95 19.60 1.26 16.56
C LEU A 95 20.13 0.73 15.23
N SER A 96 19.65 -0.40 14.70
CA SER A 96 20.08 -0.91 13.39
C SER A 96 19.52 -0.06 12.24
N LYS A 97 18.30 0.49 12.40
CA LYS A 97 17.78 1.54 11.50
C LYS A 97 18.53 2.86 11.70
N GLN A 98 18.91 3.25 12.92
CA GLN A 98 19.75 4.44 13.15
C GLN A 98 21.18 4.31 12.60
N ALA A 99 21.79 3.13 12.73
CA ALA A 99 23.11 2.83 12.18
C ALA A 99 23.09 2.82 10.65
N LYS A 100 21.96 2.44 10.03
CA LYS A 100 21.73 2.64 8.59
C LYS A 100 21.40 4.09 8.25
N ALA A 101 20.69 4.81 9.12
CA ALA A 101 20.32 6.21 8.94
C ALA A 101 21.44 7.22 9.19
N ALA A 102 22.64 6.77 9.59
CA ALA A 102 23.88 7.52 9.44
C ALA A 102 24.16 7.93 7.96
N THR A 103 23.30 7.54 7.02
CA THR A 103 23.30 7.93 5.59
C THR A 103 22.12 8.81 5.16
N THR A 104 21.24 9.25 6.09
CA THR A 104 20.13 10.19 5.80
C THR A 104 20.70 11.55 5.37
N ILE A 105 20.09 12.20 4.37
CA ILE A 105 20.62 13.47 3.81
C ILE A 105 20.77 14.58 4.86
N THR A 106 19.96 14.56 5.93
CA THR A 106 19.92 15.66 6.92
C THR A 106 20.46 15.30 8.30
N GLY A 107 20.67 14.01 8.62
CA GLY A 107 21.03 13.56 9.97
C GLY A 107 20.00 13.92 11.07
N ARG A 108 18.78 14.35 10.70
CA ARG A 108 17.74 14.80 11.65
C ARG A 108 16.94 13.61 12.20
N ILE A 109 16.68 13.64 13.51
CA ILE A 109 15.78 12.72 14.22
C ILE A 109 14.63 13.54 14.79
N LEU A 110 13.40 13.22 14.38
CA LEU A 110 12.17 13.85 14.87
C LEU A 110 11.61 13.05 16.05
N LYS A 111 10.98 13.71 17.01
CA LYS A 111 10.38 13.07 18.18
C LYS A 111 8.90 12.76 17.92
N GLY A 112 8.67 11.54 17.47
CA GLY A 112 7.35 10.97 17.28
C GLY A 112 6.59 11.52 16.08
N TRP A 113 5.40 10.96 15.86
CA TRP A 113 4.45 11.45 14.87
C TRP A 113 4.09 12.95 15.03
N PRO A 114 4.08 13.61 16.22
CA PRO A 114 3.75 15.03 16.30
C PRO A 114 4.76 15.91 15.59
N GLU A 115 6.06 15.66 15.78
CA GLU A 115 7.12 16.42 15.10
C GLU A 115 7.18 16.07 13.61
N ALA A 116 7.00 14.80 13.24
CA ALA A 116 6.90 14.40 11.83
C ALA A 116 5.75 15.11 11.10
N ARG A 117 4.57 15.17 11.72
CA ARG A 117 3.42 15.90 11.18
C ARG A 117 3.67 17.41 11.09
N ALA A 118 4.27 18.00 12.12
CA ALA A 118 4.62 19.42 12.10
C ALA A 118 5.63 19.75 10.98
N GLU A 119 6.59 18.86 10.72
CA GLU A 119 7.59 19.04 9.67
C GLU A 119 6.95 19.02 8.26
N ILE A 120 6.06 18.06 7.97
CA ILE A 120 5.38 18.03 6.67
C ILE A 120 4.46 19.26 6.50
N TRP A 121 3.75 19.70 7.54
CA TRP A 121 2.91 20.91 7.50
C TRP A 121 3.65 22.22 7.24
N ARG A 122 4.96 22.29 7.48
CA ARG A 122 5.76 23.46 7.04
C ARG A 122 5.84 23.55 5.51
N ASN A 123 5.71 22.43 4.83
CA ASN A 123 5.94 22.27 3.40
C ASN A 123 4.65 22.17 2.57
N ILE A 124 3.51 21.82 3.19
CA ILE A 124 2.22 21.66 2.51
C ILE A 124 1.17 22.64 3.03
N GLY A 125 0.24 23.02 2.15
CA GLY A 125 -1.02 23.66 2.51
C GLY A 125 -2.21 22.79 2.11
N PRO A 126 -3.45 23.25 2.34
CA PRO A 126 -4.64 22.52 1.92
C PRO A 126 -4.71 22.31 0.40
N ASN A 127 -4.00 23.12 -0.40
CA ASN A 127 -4.02 23.02 -1.86
C ASN A 127 -2.84 22.23 -2.44
N THR A 128 -1.83 21.88 -1.66
CA THR A 128 -0.77 20.96 -2.09
C THR A 128 -1.38 19.59 -2.42
N VAL A 129 -0.95 18.94 -3.50
CA VAL A 129 -1.34 17.55 -3.80
C VAL A 129 -0.33 16.59 -3.16
N LEU A 130 -0.79 15.66 -2.32
CA LEU A 130 0.03 14.55 -1.83
C LEU A 130 -0.03 13.36 -2.78
N VAL A 131 1.13 12.87 -3.20
CA VAL A 131 1.27 11.71 -4.08
C VAL A 131 1.93 10.58 -3.29
N GLY A 132 1.35 9.39 -3.30
CA GLY A 132 1.92 8.26 -2.55
C GLY A 132 1.32 6.93 -2.97
N HIS A 133 1.79 5.84 -2.35
CA HIS A 133 1.28 4.49 -2.60
C HIS A 133 0.70 3.98 -1.29
N ASN A 134 -0.62 3.78 -1.25
CA ASN A 134 -1.33 3.38 -0.04
C ASN A 134 -1.32 4.46 1.06
N LEU A 135 -1.56 5.73 0.67
CA LEU A 135 -1.43 6.93 1.50
C LEU A 135 -2.23 6.88 2.79
N HIS A 136 -3.31 6.10 2.86
CA HIS A 136 -4.07 5.93 4.08
C HIS A 136 -3.20 5.44 5.26
N HIS A 137 -2.19 4.61 5.00
CA HIS A 137 -1.27 4.11 6.01
C HIS A 137 -0.39 5.25 6.54
N ASP A 138 0.20 6.03 5.63
CA ASP A 138 1.06 7.18 5.95
C ASP A 138 0.29 8.24 6.75
N LEU A 139 -0.90 8.62 6.26
CA LEU A 139 -1.75 9.63 6.86
C LEU A 139 -2.28 9.21 8.23
N THR A 140 -2.58 7.93 8.42
CA THR A 140 -2.99 7.38 9.73
C THR A 140 -1.83 7.45 10.73
N ALA A 141 -0.62 7.05 10.34
CA ALA A 141 0.56 7.10 11.19
C ALA A 141 0.94 8.54 11.57
N LEU A 142 0.75 9.49 10.64
CA LEU A 142 0.92 10.92 10.88
C LEU A 142 -0.24 11.54 11.67
N ARG A 143 -1.39 10.87 11.78
CA ARG A 143 -2.63 11.42 12.34
C ARG A 143 -3.02 12.72 11.62
N MET A 144 -3.05 12.64 10.29
CA MET A 144 -3.28 13.77 9.40
C MET A 144 -4.44 13.48 8.44
N GLU A 145 -5.30 14.46 8.23
CA GLU A 145 -6.30 14.45 7.15
C GLU A 145 -5.86 15.42 6.05
N HIS A 146 -5.93 14.94 4.81
CA HIS A 146 -5.56 15.71 3.64
C HIS A 146 -6.44 15.31 2.46
N TRP A 147 -7.05 16.29 1.79
CA TRP A 147 -8.11 16.05 0.81
C TRP A 147 -7.62 16.00 -0.64
N ARG A 148 -6.44 16.53 -0.94
CA ARG A 148 -5.84 16.48 -2.29
C ARG A 148 -4.83 15.37 -2.38
N VAL A 149 -5.30 14.15 -2.67
CA VAL A 149 -4.40 12.99 -2.76
C VAL A 149 -4.45 12.33 -4.13
N VAL A 150 -3.29 11.83 -4.55
CA VAL A 150 -3.11 10.91 -5.65
C VAL A 150 -2.50 9.64 -5.06
N ASP A 151 -3.34 8.64 -4.86
CA ASP A 151 -2.90 7.34 -4.33
C ASP A 151 -2.71 6.36 -5.49
N LEU A 152 -1.47 5.96 -5.73
CA LEU A 152 -1.09 5.02 -6.79
C LEU A 152 -1.82 3.68 -6.65
N ALA A 153 -2.09 3.20 -5.43
CA ALA A 153 -2.81 1.94 -5.23
C ALA A 153 -4.27 2.06 -5.69
N ILE A 154 -4.89 3.23 -5.51
CA ILE A 154 -6.25 3.49 -5.98
C ILE A 154 -6.27 3.67 -7.50
N LEU A 155 -5.32 4.43 -8.07
CA LEU A 155 -5.17 4.58 -9.53
C LEU A 155 -5.06 3.22 -10.23
N VAL A 156 -4.25 2.31 -9.68
CA VAL A 156 -4.08 0.95 -10.23
C VAL A 156 -5.38 0.15 -10.13
N SER A 157 -6.06 0.20 -8.99
CA SER A 157 -7.32 -0.50 -8.75
C SER A 157 -8.42 -0.02 -9.70
N GLU A 158 -8.49 1.28 -9.95
CA GLU A 158 -9.44 1.89 -10.88
C GLU A 158 -9.15 1.47 -12.34
N ALA A 159 -7.89 1.53 -12.76
CA ALA A 159 -7.51 1.17 -14.13
C ALA A 159 -7.75 -0.31 -14.43
N VAL A 160 -7.43 -1.20 -13.50
CA VAL A 160 -7.62 -2.66 -13.67
C VAL A 160 -9.08 -3.08 -13.40
N GLY A 161 -9.82 -2.29 -12.61
CA GLY A 161 -11.21 -2.52 -12.24
C GLY A 161 -11.38 -3.18 -10.88
N TYR A 162 -12.31 -2.66 -10.07
CA TYR A 162 -12.55 -3.05 -8.67
C TYR A 162 -13.01 -4.51 -8.43
N SER A 163 -13.37 -5.24 -9.49
CA SER A 163 -13.65 -6.68 -9.44
C SER A 163 -12.37 -7.51 -9.26
N VAL A 164 -11.20 -6.95 -9.62
CA VAL A 164 -9.90 -7.58 -9.44
C VAL A 164 -9.47 -7.39 -7.99
N LYS A 165 -9.55 -8.46 -7.19
CA LYS A 165 -9.20 -8.46 -5.77
C LYS A 165 -7.69 -8.69 -5.56
N ARG A 166 -6.88 -7.91 -6.27
CA ARG A 166 -5.41 -7.93 -6.18
C ARG A 166 -4.90 -6.54 -5.83
N ARG A 167 -3.86 -6.49 -4.99
CA ARG A 167 -3.07 -5.28 -4.74
C ARG A 167 -1.69 -5.44 -5.35
N TRP A 168 -1.17 -4.39 -5.97
CA TRP A 168 0.20 -4.35 -6.50
C TRP A 168 1.09 -3.62 -5.52
N SER A 169 2.25 -4.22 -5.20
CA SER A 169 3.30 -3.52 -4.45
C SER A 169 3.96 -2.46 -5.32
N LEU A 170 4.52 -1.42 -4.68
CA LEU A 170 5.31 -0.41 -5.38
C LEU A 170 6.45 -1.05 -6.18
N LYS A 171 7.14 -2.04 -5.60
CA LYS A 171 8.16 -2.83 -6.27
C LYS A 171 7.68 -3.51 -7.55
N ALA A 172 6.49 -4.14 -7.51
CA ALA A 172 5.92 -4.78 -8.69
C ALA A 172 5.57 -3.76 -9.77
N LEU A 173 5.02 -2.60 -9.39
CA LEU A 173 4.68 -1.53 -10.34
C LEU A 173 5.93 -0.92 -10.99
N CYS A 174 6.96 -0.62 -10.20
CA CYS A 174 8.24 -0.15 -10.72
C CYS A 174 8.85 -1.13 -11.72
N ASN A 175 8.80 -2.42 -11.40
CA ASN A 175 9.33 -3.45 -12.29
C ASN A 175 8.50 -3.59 -13.58
N GLN A 176 7.18 -3.65 -13.46
CA GLN A 176 6.30 -3.93 -14.60
C GLN A 176 6.13 -2.74 -15.54
N LEU A 177 6.14 -1.51 -15.02
CA LEU A 177 5.85 -0.30 -15.80
C LEU A 177 7.12 0.44 -16.21
N LEU A 178 8.13 0.48 -15.34
CA LEU A 178 9.37 1.24 -15.58
C LEU A 178 10.58 0.36 -15.87
N ASN A 179 10.45 -0.97 -15.75
CA ASN A 179 11.59 -1.90 -15.73
C ASN A 179 12.65 -1.55 -14.66
N MET A 180 12.21 -0.88 -13.58
CA MET A 180 13.08 -0.47 -12.47
C MET A 180 13.02 -1.49 -11.35
N LYS A 181 14.18 -1.82 -10.77
CA LYS A 181 14.26 -2.67 -9.60
C LYS A 181 14.56 -1.82 -8.36
N VAL A 182 13.55 -1.61 -7.54
CA VAL A 182 13.64 -0.95 -6.22
C VAL A 182 13.64 -1.99 -5.11
N GLN A 183 13.98 -1.62 -3.87
CA GLN A 183 13.84 -2.49 -2.70
C GLN A 183 14.61 -3.83 -2.83
N ASN A 184 15.86 -3.76 -3.32
CA ASN A 184 16.70 -4.94 -3.55
C ASN A 184 17.67 -5.27 -2.42
N ASN A 185 17.59 -4.56 -1.29
CA ASN A 185 18.52 -4.73 -0.19
C ASN A 185 18.28 -6.05 0.55
N LYS A 186 19.17 -7.03 0.35
CA LYS A 186 19.17 -8.29 1.10
C LYS A 186 19.53 -7.98 2.56
N GLY A 187 18.54 -7.98 3.46
CA GLY A 187 18.73 -7.74 4.90
C GLY A 187 18.75 -6.25 5.33
N GLY A 188 18.54 -5.33 4.39
CA GLY A 188 18.20 -3.94 4.69
C GLY A 188 16.75 -3.72 4.34
N GLY A 189 15.92 -3.29 5.29
CA GLY A 189 14.55 -2.88 4.97
C GLY A 189 14.54 -1.81 3.87
N ASP A 190 13.37 -1.64 3.26
CA ASP A 190 13.19 -0.72 2.14
C ASP A 190 13.59 0.72 2.52
N SER A 191 14.15 1.46 1.57
CA SER A 191 14.57 2.84 1.79
C SER A 191 13.37 3.78 1.62
N CYS A 192 13.03 4.53 2.67
CA CYS A 192 11.88 5.44 2.67
C CYS A 192 11.99 6.49 1.55
N ILE A 193 13.18 7.06 1.34
CA ILE A 193 13.46 8.01 0.25
C ILE A 193 13.39 7.34 -1.13
N GLU A 194 13.88 6.11 -1.29
CA GLU A 194 13.76 5.35 -2.54
C GLU A 194 12.28 5.17 -2.90
N ASN A 195 11.43 4.84 -1.93
CA ASN A 195 10.00 4.68 -2.14
C ASN A 195 9.30 5.99 -2.52
N ALA A 196 9.67 7.11 -1.90
CA ALA A 196 9.13 8.44 -2.27
C ALA A 196 9.47 8.83 -3.71
N PHE A 197 10.70 8.57 -4.17
CA PHE A 197 11.06 8.74 -5.58
C PHE A 197 10.35 7.73 -6.49
N ALA A 198 10.28 6.46 -6.09
CA ALA A 198 9.67 5.42 -6.89
C ALA A 198 8.19 5.70 -7.18
N VAL A 199 7.41 6.13 -6.18
CA VAL A 199 6.02 6.50 -6.42
C VAL A 199 5.88 7.73 -7.31
N ARG A 200 6.77 8.73 -7.14
CA ARG A 200 6.84 9.89 -8.04
C ARG A 200 7.05 9.45 -9.49
N GLU A 201 8.06 8.62 -9.75
CA GLU A 201 8.38 8.15 -11.11
C GLU A 201 7.24 7.34 -11.73
N VAL A 202 6.63 6.42 -10.97
CA VAL A 202 5.52 5.61 -11.48
C VAL A 202 4.33 6.50 -11.85
N VAL A 203 3.95 7.47 -11.00
CA VAL A 203 2.82 8.36 -11.30
C VAL A 203 3.14 9.32 -12.46
N LEU A 204 4.37 9.83 -12.54
CA LEU A 204 4.82 10.65 -13.68
C LEU A 204 4.77 9.87 -15.00
N TRP A 205 5.19 8.60 -14.99
CA TRP A 205 5.08 7.73 -16.15
C TRP A 205 3.63 7.42 -16.48
N TRP A 206 2.82 7.08 -15.49
CA TRP A 206 1.40 6.76 -15.63
C TRP A 206 0.63 7.88 -16.34
N SER A 207 0.90 9.14 -15.96
CA SER A 207 0.26 10.31 -16.56
C SER A 207 0.67 10.58 -18.02
N ARG A 208 1.86 10.11 -18.43
CA ARG A 208 2.41 10.34 -19.77
C ARG A 208 2.12 9.21 -20.76
N HIS A 209 1.71 8.04 -20.28
CA HIS A 209 1.55 6.82 -21.08
C HIS A 209 0.15 6.21 -20.93
N PRO A 210 -0.93 6.96 -21.24
CA PRO A 210 -2.30 6.50 -21.01
C PRO A 210 -2.68 5.25 -21.83
N THR A 211 -2.12 5.09 -23.03
CA THR A 211 -2.37 3.92 -23.88
C THR A 211 -1.74 2.67 -23.27
N GLU A 212 -0.49 2.75 -22.85
CA GLU A 212 0.27 1.67 -22.24
C GLU A 212 -0.34 1.26 -20.88
N VAL A 213 -0.82 2.24 -20.10
CA VAL A 213 -1.58 1.98 -18.87
C VAL A 213 -2.85 1.17 -19.17
N LEU A 214 -3.61 1.54 -20.21
CA LEU A 214 -4.84 0.83 -20.58
C LEU A 214 -4.54 -0.60 -21.05
N GLU A 215 -3.52 -0.79 -21.88
CA GLU A 215 -3.09 -2.10 -22.36
C GLU A 215 -2.64 -2.99 -21.19
N TRP A 216 -1.78 -2.45 -20.33
CA TRP A 216 -1.31 -3.14 -19.13
C TRP A 216 -2.49 -3.52 -18.23
N ALA A 217 -3.39 -2.59 -17.94
CA ALA A 217 -4.51 -2.83 -17.04
C ALA A 217 -5.48 -3.89 -17.58
N THR A 218 -5.76 -3.83 -18.89
CA THR A 218 -6.58 -4.83 -19.59
C THR A 218 -5.95 -6.22 -19.51
N HIS A 219 -4.63 -6.31 -19.71
CA HIS A 219 -3.90 -7.56 -19.56
C HIS A 219 -3.98 -8.11 -18.13
N GLN A 220 -3.73 -7.27 -17.11
CA GLN A 220 -3.83 -7.68 -15.70
C GLN A 220 -5.23 -8.18 -15.34
N GLN A 221 -6.28 -7.52 -15.83
CA GLN A 221 -7.66 -7.92 -15.58
C GLN A 221 -7.98 -9.30 -16.19
N LYS A 222 -7.55 -9.53 -17.44
CA LYS A 222 -7.74 -10.83 -18.12
C LYS A 222 -7.02 -11.96 -17.39
N GLU A 223 -5.76 -11.75 -17.02
CA GLU A 223 -4.97 -12.76 -16.32
C GLU A 223 -5.57 -13.10 -14.95
N TRP A 224 -6.08 -12.10 -14.22
CA TRP A 224 -6.79 -12.33 -12.97
C TRP A 224 -8.01 -13.24 -13.15
N HIS A 225 -8.90 -12.92 -14.10
CA HIS A 225 -10.11 -13.70 -14.32
C HIS A 225 -9.83 -15.12 -14.83
N LYS A 226 -8.77 -15.29 -15.63
CA LYS A 226 -8.29 -16.60 -16.06
C LYS A 226 -7.84 -17.43 -14.86
N GLY A 227 -7.02 -16.86 -13.97
CA GLY A 227 -6.56 -17.53 -12.75
C GLY A 227 -7.71 -17.91 -11.81
N VAL A 228 -8.69 -17.02 -11.61
CA VAL A 228 -9.88 -17.31 -10.80
C VAL A 228 -10.68 -18.50 -11.38
N ARG A 229 -10.87 -18.53 -12.71
CA ARG A 229 -11.59 -19.62 -13.38
C ARG A 229 -10.84 -20.95 -13.26
N GLN A 230 -9.51 -20.93 -13.40
CA GLN A 230 -8.68 -22.12 -13.21
C GLN A 230 -8.78 -22.66 -11.78
N ALA A 231 -8.60 -21.81 -10.77
CA ALA A 231 -8.71 -22.20 -9.37
C ALA A 231 -10.10 -22.76 -9.02
N TYR A 232 -11.17 -22.20 -9.58
CA TYR A 232 -12.54 -22.73 -9.41
C TYR A 232 -12.68 -24.15 -10.00
N ASN A 233 -12.20 -24.36 -11.23
CA ASN A 233 -12.27 -25.66 -11.89
C ASN A 233 -11.44 -26.73 -11.15
N GLU A 234 -10.26 -26.35 -10.65
CA GLU A 234 -9.39 -27.23 -9.85
C GLU A 234 -10.05 -27.66 -8.54
N ARG A 235 -10.67 -26.71 -7.80
CA ARG A 235 -11.41 -27.02 -6.57
C ARG A 235 -12.56 -27.99 -6.83
N ARG A 236 -13.38 -27.72 -7.84
CA ARG A 236 -14.50 -28.59 -8.24
C ARG A 236 -14.03 -29.98 -8.64
N THR A 237 -12.90 -30.07 -9.34
CA THR A 237 -12.32 -31.37 -9.73
C THR A 237 -11.80 -32.11 -8.50
N ASN A 238 -11.17 -31.41 -7.56
CA ASN A 238 -10.67 -32.00 -6.32
C ASN A 238 -11.81 -32.49 -5.41
N GLU A 239 -12.90 -31.73 -5.30
CA GLU A 239 -14.13 -32.11 -4.58
C GLU A 239 -14.71 -33.42 -5.14
N ARG A 240 -14.86 -33.53 -6.47
CA ARG A 240 -15.31 -34.77 -7.11
C ARG A 240 -14.40 -35.97 -6.78
N ARG A 241 -13.07 -35.78 -6.80
CA ARG A 241 -12.11 -36.84 -6.47
C ARG A 241 -12.20 -37.26 -4.99
N ILE A 242 -12.52 -36.33 -4.09
CA ILE A 242 -12.73 -36.63 -2.68
C ILE A 242 -14.04 -37.41 -2.50
N ASP A 243 -15.11 -37.01 -3.17
CA ASP A 243 -16.40 -37.69 -3.09
C ASP A 243 -16.32 -39.11 -3.66
N GLU A 244 -15.67 -39.30 -4.81
CA GLU A 244 -15.38 -40.63 -5.39
C GLU A 244 -14.57 -41.52 -4.44
N ARG A 245 -13.60 -40.95 -3.72
CA ARG A 245 -12.85 -41.71 -2.70
C ARG A 245 -13.74 -42.10 -1.52
N LYS A 246 -14.61 -41.21 -1.05
CA LYS A 246 -15.52 -41.50 0.06
C LYS A 246 -16.52 -42.59 -0.32
N THR A 247 -17.15 -42.50 -1.49
CA THR A 247 -18.09 -43.53 -1.96
C THR A 247 -17.40 -44.88 -2.09
N ASN A 248 -16.17 -44.93 -2.63
CA ASN A 248 -15.41 -46.17 -2.74
C ASN A 248 -15.08 -46.79 -1.36
N VAL A 249 -14.74 -45.97 -0.35
CA VAL A 249 -14.52 -46.45 1.02
C VAL A 249 -15.81 -46.99 1.63
N THR A 250 -16.93 -46.26 1.53
CA THR A 250 -18.23 -46.78 2.02
C THR A 250 -18.67 -48.06 1.31
N ASN A 251 -18.40 -48.21 0.01
CA ASN A 251 -18.72 -49.43 -0.72
C ASN A 251 -17.84 -50.62 -0.31
N SER A 252 -16.58 -50.38 0.10
CA SER A 252 -15.72 -51.44 0.64
C SER A 252 -16.05 -51.83 2.09
N ASP A 253 -16.73 -50.95 2.84
CA ASP A 253 -17.12 -51.17 4.24
C ASP A 253 -18.53 -51.80 4.40
N VAL A 254 -19.22 -52.14 3.30
CA VAL A 254 -20.48 -52.89 3.36
C VAL A 254 -20.19 -54.36 3.72
N TRP A 255 -20.29 -54.70 5.00
CA TRP A 255 -20.36 -56.09 5.45
C TRP A 255 -21.67 -56.72 4.97
N VAL A 256 -21.57 -57.57 3.95
CA VAL A 256 -22.68 -58.42 3.50
C VAL A 256 -22.85 -59.55 4.52
N TRP A 257 -23.93 -59.54 5.30
CA TRP A 257 -24.31 -60.69 6.12
C TRP A 257 -24.61 -61.88 5.19
N PRO A 258 -24.01 -63.07 5.39
CA PRO A 258 -24.39 -64.24 4.63
C PRO A 258 -25.83 -64.63 4.99
N THR A 259 -26.80 -64.31 4.13
CA THR A 259 -28.14 -64.89 4.23
C THR A 259 -28.08 -66.29 3.63
N GLY A 260 -27.84 -67.28 4.49
CA GLY A 260 -27.70 -68.67 4.09
C GLY A 260 -27.89 -69.63 5.26
N TYR A 261 -29.07 -69.60 5.88
CA TYR A 261 -29.61 -70.74 6.62
C TYR A 261 -30.98 -71.05 6.01
N GLU A 262 -30.97 -71.77 4.88
CA GLU A 262 -32.09 -72.62 4.49
C GLU A 262 -31.71 -74.04 4.92
N GLY A 263 -32.57 -74.62 5.77
CA GLY A 263 -32.30 -75.86 6.46
C GLY A 263 -32.32 -77.08 5.55
N LEU A 264 -31.55 -78.08 5.96
CA LEU A 264 -31.93 -79.48 6.17
C LEU A 264 -30.93 -80.10 7.15
#